data_AF-A0A6P9EPV5-F1
#
_entry.id   AF-A0A6P9EPV5-F1
#
_cell.length_a   1.000
_cell.length_b   1.000
_cell.length_c   1.000
_cell.angle_alpha   90.00
_cell.angle_beta   90.00
_cell.angle_gamma   90.00
#
_symmetry.space_group_name_H-M   'P 1'
#
loop_
_entity.id
_entity.type
_entity.pdbx_description
1 polymer ?
#
loop_
_entity_poly.entity_id
_entity_poly.type
_entity_poly.pdbx_seq_one_letter_code
_entity_poly.pdbx_strand_id
1 'polypeptide(L)'
;MDRSWMHLIDRVTSKEYAEGVEQFLTIARAHAIETDRIRCPCRSCYNNIFLPISEVETHLYLNGINPNYNPWIFHGEDEILDVSDDNQPASPTNDDEYIDDMEQMLDDIREGTVIGEVDELAEPRVHPPIGEATPSSSFDKLLDDARLPLYQGCKQYSKLSFIVKLLHIKAIGGWSVKSFDLLLKLLRSAFPDADFPHSYEAARSLERGLGFKYHKIHACPNDCVLFWKDNADLNECPKCKAPRWLPNTHRNRLIPQKVLRHFPLKTRLQRLYMSAKMSANMRWHKEHRNSDGGIMRHPSDSQVWTTFDNDHSWFARDARNIRLGLASDGFNPFNNLAKPYSIWPVILMPYNLPPWLCMKDQFFITSLIIPGPKSPGNEIDVYLQPLVDELNELWENGVHTYDAYKKETFRLHAALMWTINDFPAYGNLSGWSTKGKLACPSCNADTDAMWLTYGHSTSRNRWRRKRKGREQGREEEDENCDEESRTKGSGREGRVGRAGQGVRGEEEMREDERNVGGKEEE
;
A
#
# COMPACT_ATOMS: atom_id res chain seq x y z
N MET A 1 -29.78 22.69 -12.44
CA MET A 1 -30.00 22.21 -13.82
C MET A 1 -30.54 20.79 -13.75
N ASP A 2 -31.38 20.33 -14.69
CA ASP A 2 -31.85 18.94 -14.72
C ASP A 2 -30.67 18.01 -15.10
N ARG A 3 -30.42 17.01 -14.27
CA ARG A 3 -29.30 16.04 -14.42
C ARG A 3 -29.81 14.61 -14.60
N SER A 4 -31.13 14.41 -14.66
CA SER A 4 -31.73 13.09 -14.83
C SER A 4 -31.29 12.40 -16.14
N TRP A 5 -31.03 13.20 -17.18
CA TRP A 5 -30.54 12.74 -18.48
C TRP A 5 -29.20 11.98 -18.41
N MET A 6 -28.35 12.26 -17.41
CA MET A 6 -27.04 11.60 -17.24
C MET A 6 -27.16 10.08 -17.00
N HIS A 7 -28.34 9.63 -16.56
CA HIS A 7 -28.65 8.23 -16.27
C HIS A 7 -29.37 7.50 -17.40
N LEU A 8 -29.73 8.18 -18.50
CA LEU A 8 -30.44 7.56 -19.61
C LEU A 8 -29.54 6.56 -20.35
N ILE A 9 -30.12 5.39 -20.64
CA ILE A 9 -29.44 4.28 -21.35
C ILE A 9 -29.47 4.53 -22.86
N ASP A 10 -30.59 5.03 -23.38
CA ASP A 10 -30.70 5.47 -24.77
C ASP A 10 -30.10 6.86 -24.92
N ARG A 11 -28.96 6.92 -25.62
CA ARG A 11 -28.20 8.16 -25.83
C ARG A 11 -28.32 8.70 -27.24
N VAL A 12 -28.82 7.89 -28.19
CA VAL A 12 -28.78 8.21 -29.63
C VAL A 12 -30.15 8.65 -30.12
N THR A 13 -31.23 8.04 -29.61
CA THR A 13 -32.60 8.36 -30.01
C THR A 13 -33.38 9.16 -28.97
N SER A 14 -32.88 9.25 -27.73
CA SER A 14 -33.47 10.09 -26.69
C SER A 14 -33.22 11.57 -26.96
N LYS A 15 -34.32 12.32 -27.02
CA LYS A 15 -34.28 13.77 -27.16
C LYS A 15 -33.82 14.45 -25.87
N GLU A 16 -34.21 13.89 -24.73
CA GLU A 16 -33.83 14.35 -23.38
C GLU A 16 -32.33 14.22 -23.14
N TYR A 17 -31.70 13.12 -23.61
CA TYR A 17 -30.25 12.96 -23.54
C TYR A 17 -29.53 14.00 -24.41
N ALA A 18 -30.01 14.21 -25.64
CA ALA A 18 -29.41 15.18 -26.55
C ALA A 18 -29.50 16.62 -26.01
N GLU A 19 -30.67 17.01 -25.50
CA GLU A 19 -30.89 18.32 -24.88
C GLU A 19 -30.02 18.50 -23.62
N GLY A 20 -29.84 17.44 -22.82
CA GLY A 20 -28.97 17.46 -21.65
C GLY A 20 -27.48 17.62 -21.99
N VAL A 21 -27.00 16.92 -23.02
CA VAL A 21 -25.63 17.08 -23.54
C VAL A 21 -25.41 18.50 -24.07
N GLU A 22 -26.36 19.06 -24.81
CA GLU A 22 -26.26 20.43 -25.34
C GLU A 22 -26.19 21.47 -24.20
N GLN A 23 -27.02 21.31 -23.16
CA GLN A 23 -26.98 22.18 -21.98
C GLN A 23 -25.63 22.11 -21.26
N PHE A 24 -25.10 20.90 -21.04
CA PHE A 24 -23.78 20.70 -20.45
C PHE A 24 -22.68 21.40 -21.27
N LEU A 25 -22.64 21.16 -22.60
CA LEU A 25 -21.63 21.73 -23.48
C LEU A 25 -21.72 23.26 -23.57
N THR A 26 -22.93 23.82 -23.44
CA THR A 26 -23.12 25.28 -23.41
C THR A 26 -22.45 25.91 -22.20
N ILE A 27 -22.59 25.33 -21.01
CA ILE A 27 -21.90 25.82 -19.80
C ILE A 27 -20.39 25.61 -19.93
N ALA A 28 -19.97 24.43 -20.38
CA ALA A 28 -18.55 24.11 -20.56
C ALA A 28 -17.85 25.07 -21.54
N ARG A 29 -18.51 25.45 -22.64
CA ARG A 29 -18.02 26.46 -23.59
C ARG A 29 -17.90 27.84 -22.95
N ALA A 30 -18.90 28.25 -22.18
CA ALA A 30 -18.88 29.53 -21.48
C ALA A 30 -17.77 29.61 -20.41
N HIS A 31 -17.37 28.47 -19.84
CA HIS A 31 -16.26 28.38 -18.89
C HIS A 31 -14.88 28.37 -19.58
N ALA A 32 -14.77 27.76 -20.77
CA ALA A 32 -13.51 27.55 -21.49
C ALA A 32 -13.09 28.73 -22.41
N ILE A 33 -13.28 29.97 -21.95
CA ILE A 33 -13.23 31.24 -22.74
C ILE A 33 -11.97 31.42 -23.62
N GLU A 34 -10.85 30.76 -23.29
CA GLU A 34 -9.56 30.91 -23.98
C GLU A 34 -9.07 29.64 -24.69
N THR A 35 -9.80 28.53 -24.63
CA THR A 35 -9.36 27.25 -25.21
C THR A 35 -10.51 26.45 -25.81
N ASP A 36 -10.38 26.00 -27.06
CA ASP A 36 -11.35 25.08 -27.72
C ASP A 36 -11.24 23.62 -27.21
N ARG A 37 -10.67 23.43 -26.02
CA ARG A 37 -10.44 22.11 -25.42
C ARG A 37 -10.94 22.10 -23.98
N ILE A 38 -11.71 21.09 -23.63
CA ILE A 38 -12.25 20.88 -22.29
C ILE A 38 -11.92 19.47 -21.79
N ARG A 39 -12.03 19.25 -20.47
CA ARG A 39 -11.87 17.90 -19.91
C ARG A 39 -13.04 17.04 -20.37
N CYS A 40 -12.80 15.80 -20.77
CA CYS A 40 -13.88 14.91 -21.20
C CYS A 40 -14.52 14.19 -19.99
N PRO A 41 -15.79 14.46 -19.63
CA PRO A 41 -16.46 13.84 -18.47
C PRO A 41 -17.07 12.47 -18.78
N CYS A 42 -16.78 11.89 -19.95
CA CYS A 42 -17.37 10.61 -20.32
C CYS A 42 -16.89 9.47 -19.41
N ARG A 43 -17.65 8.37 -19.37
CA ARG A 43 -17.36 7.19 -18.54
C ARG A 43 -16.02 6.52 -18.82
N SER A 44 -15.38 6.81 -19.95
CA SER A 44 -14.06 6.28 -20.29
C SER A 44 -12.92 7.25 -19.92
N CYS A 45 -13.18 8.55 -19.99
CA CYS A 45 -12.15 9.59 -19.83
C CYS A 45 -12.09 10.14 -18.39
N TYR A 46 -13.17 10.08 -17.61
CA TYR A 46 -13.21 10.50 -16.20
C TYR A 46 -12.60 11.88 -15.91
N ASN A 47 -12.82 12.87 -16.78
CA ASN A 47 -12.24 14.22 -16.70
C ASN A 47 -10.69 14.28 -16.76
N ASN A 48 -10.01 13.19 -17.13
CA ASN A 48 -8.54 13.11 -17.15
C ASN A 48 -7.91 13.52 -18.49
N ILE A 49 -8.70 13.69 -19.55
CA ILE A 49 -8.21 13.99 -20.90
C ILE A 49 -8.81 15.30 -21.40
N PHE A 50 -7.97 16.21 -21.91
CA PHE A 50 -8.41 17.41 -22.62
C PHE A 50 -8.61 17.11 -24.09
N LEU A 51 -9.84 17.27 -24.58
CA LEU A 51 -10.21 17.04 -25.97
C LEU A 51 -10.92 18.26 -26.56
N PRO A 52 -10.88 18.44 -27.89
CA PRO A 52 -11.75 19.39 -28.57
C PRO A 52 -13.21 19.21 -28.18
N ILE A 53 -13.98 20.29 -28.10
CA ILE A 53 -15.38 20.21 -27.64
C ILE A 53 -16.23 19.27 -28.52
N SER A 54 -15.96 19.24 -29.82
CA SER A 54 -16.60 18.31 -30.77
C SER A 54 -16.28 16.84 -30.50
N GLU A 55 -15.05 16.54 -30.06
CA GLU A 55 -14.66 15.18 -29.64
C GLU A 55 -15.28 14.81 -28.30
N VAL A 56 -15.40 15.76 -27.37
CA VAL A 56 -16.10 15.54 -26.09
C VAL A 56 -17.57 15.22 -26.33
N GLU A 57 -18.25 15.97 -27.20
CA GLU A 57 -19.62 15.69 -27.61
C GLU A 57 -19.76 14.27 -28.17
N THR A 58 -18.88 13.88 -29.10
CA THR A 58 -18.85 12.51 -29.65
C THR A 58 -18.68 11.46 -28.55
N HIS A 59 -17.77 11.69 -27.60
CA HIS A 59 -17.57 10.80 -26.45
C HIS A 59 -18.79 10.74 -25.52
N LEU A 60 -19.54 11.81 -25.36
CA LEU A 60 -20.76 11.81 -24.56
C LEU A 60 -21.85 10.94 -25.18
N TYR A 61 -21.97 10.90 -26.50
CA TYR A 61 -22.91 10.01 -27.19
C TYR A 61 -22.44 8.54 -27.20
N LEU A 62 -21.15 8.29 -27.44
CA LEU A 62 -20.59 6.93 -27.53
C LEU A 62 -20.42 6.26 -26.16
N ASN A 63 -19.87 6.98 -25.20
CA ASN A 63 -19.44 6.43 -23.90
C ASN A 63 -20.36 6.85 -22.75
N GLY A 64 -21.16 7.89 -22.93
CA GLY A 64 -22.02 8.44 -21.89
C GLY A 64 -21.27 9.35 -20.94
N ILE A 65 -21.95 10.35 -20.38
CA ILE A 65 -21.41 11.13 -19.27
C ILE A 65 -21.28 10.25 -18.00
N ASN A 66 -20.29 10.53 -17.16
CA ASN A 66 -20.16 9.89 -15.86
C ASN A 66 -21.28 10.39 -14.93
N PRO A 67 -22.24 9.52 -14.50
CA PRO A 67 -23.34 9.93 -13.63
C PRO A 67 -22.88 10.41 -12.25
N ASN A 68 -21.68 10.00 -11.79
CA ASN A 68 -21.11 10.41 -10.52
C ASN A 68 -20.39 11.77 -10.59
N TYR A 69 -20.28 12.35 -11.80
CA TYR A 69 -19.69 13.68 -11.96
C TYR A 69 -20.77 14.74 -11.76
N ASN A 70 -21.02 15.04 -10.49
CA ASN A 70 -21.98 16.04 -10.02
C ASN A 70 -21.49 16.55 -8.64
N PRO A 71 -21.24 17.87 -8.45
CA PRO A 71 -21.42 18.97 -9.40
C PRO A 71 -20.39 19.00 -10.54
N TRP A 72 -20.67 19.74 -11.62
CA TRP A 72 -19.78 19.86 -12.78
C TRP A 72 -18.62 20.86 -12.55
N ILE A 73 -17.84 20.64 -11.48
CA ILE A 73 -16.80 21.55 -10.98
C ILE A 73 -15.73 21.97 -12.00
N PHE A 74 -15.38 21.09 -12.95
CA PHE A 74 -14.40 21.38 -14.01
C PHE A 74 -14.99 22.11 -15.22
N HIS A 75 -16.30 22.35 -15.21
CA HIS A 75 -17.06 22.86 -16.35
C HIS A 75 -17.97 24.04 -15.96
N GLY A 76 -17.62 24.76 -14.89
CA GLY A 76 -18.23 26.04 -14.54
C GLY A 76 -19.37 25.99 -13.51
N GLU A 77 -19.60 24.86 -12.83
CA GLU A 77 -20.48 24.83 -11.65
C GLU A 77 -19.68 25.00 -10.35
N ASP A 78 -20.11 25.92 -9.48
CA ASP A 78 -19.53 26.11 -8.15
C ASP A 78 -19.85 24.93 -7.22
N GLU A 79 -18.94 24.62 -6.29
CA GLU A 79 -19.22 23.66 -5.20
C GLU A 79 -20.36 24.20 -4.31
N ILE A 80 -21.53 23.56 -4.38
CA ILE A 80 -22.63 23.86 -3.46
C ILE A 80 -22.32 23.16 -2.13
N LEU A 81 -21.71 23.89 -1.20
CA LEU A 81 -21.71 23.55 0.22
C LEU A 81 -23.12 23.83 0.75
N ASP A 82 -23.94 22.79 0.88
CA ASP A 82 -25.31 22.89 1.37
C ASP A 82 -25.31 23.15 2.89
N VAL A 83 -25.24 24.42 3.27
CA VAL A 83 -25.39 24.88 4.66
C VAL A 83 -26.88 25.03 4.93
N SER A 84 -27.54 23.92 5.28
CA SER A 84 -28.88 23.97 5.87
C SER A 84 -28.81 23.73 7.38
N ASP A 85 -29.03 24.86 8.07
CA ASP A 85 -29.49 25.07 9.44
C ASP A 85 -29.94 23.82 10.21
N ASP A 86 -29.04 23.27 11.03
CA ASP A 86 -29.41 22.58 12.26
C ASP A 86 -28.58 23.20 13.39
N ASN A 87 -29.23 24.10 14.13
CA ASN A 87 -28.74 24.79 15.32
C ASN A 87 -28.53 23.82 16.50
N GLN A 88 -27.62 22.87 16.34
CA GLN A 88 -26.92 22.19 17.42
C GLN A 88 -25.50 22.76 17.43
N PRO A 89 -24.90 23.10 18.59
CA PRO A 89 -23.51 23.50 18.62
C PRO A 89 -22.69 22.31 18.14
N ALA A 90 -22.27 22.37 16.86
CA ALA A 90 -21.30 21.46 16.32
C ALA A 90 -20.07 21.57 17.22
N SER A 91 -19.83 20.55 18.03
CA SER A 91 -18.49 20.33 18.55
C SER A 91 -17.58 20.27 17.33
N PRO A 92 -16.45 20.97 17.29
CA PRO A 92 -15.53 20.86 16.18
C PRO A 92 -15.05 19.40 16.18
N THR A 93 -15.62 18.57 15.31
CA THR A 93 -14.99 17.30 14.92
C THR A 93 -13.81 17.69 14.06
N ASN A 94 -12.73 17.99 14.77
CA ASN A 94 -11.35 18.13 14.35
C ASN A 94 -10.86 16.79 13.75
N ASP A 95 -11.52 16.30 12.69
CA ASP A 95 -11.15 15.02 12.06
C ASP A 95 -9.91 15.13 11.14
N ASP A 96 -9.35 16.34 11.00
CA ASP A 96 -8.01 16.61 10.48
C ASP A 96 -7.15 17.39 11.50
N GLU A 97 -7.18 17.02 12.78
CA GLU A 97 -6.17 17.46 13.75
C GLU A 97 -4.83 16.78 13.43
N TYR A 98 -4.20 17.22 12.34
CA TYR A 98 -2.84 16.86 11.99
C TYR A 98 -1.95 17.42 13.10
N ILE A 99 -1.35 16.48 13.82
CA ILE A 99 -0.62 16.66 15.05
C ILE A 99 0.34 17.87 14.97
N ASP A 100 -0.03 18.96 15.66
CA ASP A 100 0.82 20.14 15.86
C ASP A 100 1.79 19.94 17.04
N ASP A 101 1.85 18.73 17.62
CA ASP A 101 2.69 18.37 18.77
C ASP A 101 4.11 17.88 18.39
N MET A 102 4.60 18.22 17.19
CA MET A 102 5.91 17.78 16.68
C MET A 102 7.07 18.02 17.66
N GLU A 103 7.03 19.11 18.44
CA GLU A 103 8.00 19.37 19.51
C GLU A 103 7.90 18.32 20.63
N GLN A 104 6.70 18.08 21.15
CA GLN A 104 6.45 17.08 22.19
C GLN A 104 6.82 15.66 21.72
N MET A 105 6.50 15.31 20.48
CA MET A 105 6.90 14.03 19.89
C MET A 105 8.43 13.90 19.81
N LEU A 106 9.15 14.94 19.41
CA LEU A 106 10.60 14.91 19.33
C LEU A 106 11.25 14.89 20.73
N ASP A 107 10.65 15.53 21.72
CA ASP A 107 11.09 15.45 23.12
C ASP A 107 10.88 14.04 23.69
N ASP A 108 9.71 13.43 23.48
CA ASP A 108 9.45 12.03 23.86
C ASP A 108 10.44 11.07 23.15
N ILE A 109 10.78 11.33 21.88
CA ILE A 109 11.78 10.56 21.12
C ILE A 109 13.18 10.74 21.73
N ARG A 110 13.54 11.96 22.13
CA ARG A 110 14.83 12.28 22.77
C ARG A 110 14.98 11.52 24.08
N GLU A 111 13.96 11.55 24.94
CA GLU A 111 13.95 10.79 26.19
C GLU A 111 14.16 9.29 25.95
N GLY A 112 13.44 8.72 24.98
CA GLY A 112 13.59 7.30 24.62
C GLY A 112 14.97 6.94 24.05
N THR A 113 15.62 7.86 23.34
CA THR A 113 16.95 7.65 22.72
C THR A 113 18.06 7.73 23.76
N VAL A 114 18.01 8.70 24.68
CA VAL A 114 19.00 8.87 25.76
C VAL A 114 19.04 7.65 26.68
N ILE A 115 17.89 7.01 26.94
CA ILE A 115 17.81 5.81 27.78
C ILE A 115 18.31 4.56 27.03
N GLY A 116 18.18 4.51 25.70
CA GLY A 116 18.67 3.41 24.86
C GLY A 116 20.19 3.38 24.69
N GLU A 117 20.86 4.54 24.66
CA GLU A 117 22.33 4.63 24.47
C GLU A 117 23.15 4.25 25.71
N VAL A 118 22.56 4.26 26.92
CA VAL A 118 23.30 3.95 28.16
C VAL A 118 23.66 2.45 28.27
N ASP A 119 23.05 1.57 27.49
CA ASP A 119 23.17 0.11 27.63
C ASP A 119 23.96 -0.57 26.48
N GLU A 120 24.26 0.15 25.38
CA GLU A 120 25.10 -0.37 24.27
C GLU A 120 26.61 -0.20 24.51
N LEU A 121 27.05 0.37 25.63
CA LEU A 121 28.47 0.63 25.94
C LEU A 121 29.26 -0.60 26.44
N ALA A 122 28.80 -1.82 26.16
CA ALA A 122 29.49 -3.04 26.57
C ALA A 122 30.42 -3.66 25.52
N GLU A 123 30.94 -2.93 24.51
CA GLU A 123 32.14 -3.37 23.76
C GLU A 123 33.01 -2.19 23.26
N PRO A 124 34.35 -2.23 23.44
CA PRO A 124 35.24 -1.13 23.07
C PRO A 124 35.51 -1.14 21.55
N ARG A 125 34.87 -0.24 20.80
CA ARG A 125 35.24 0.01 19.39
C ARG A 125 36.18 1.20 19.29
N VAL A 126 37.40 0.89 18.85
CA VAL A 126 38.45 1.84 18.47
C VAL A 126 37.89 2.76 17.37
N HIS A 127 37.81 4.06 17.64
CA HIS A 127 37.47 5.08 16.65
C HIS A 127 38.56 5.17 15.56
N PRO A 128 38.23 5.15 14.26
CA PRO A 128 39.02 5.84 13.26
C PRO A 128 38.55 7.31 13.15
N PRO A 129 39.45 8.27 12.90
CA PRO A 129 39.07 9.68 12.77
C PRO A 129 38.59 10.01 11.35
N ILE A 130 37.80 11.09 11.28
CA ILE A 130 37.45 11.97 10.13
C ILE A 130 36.00 11.85 9.63
N GLY A 131 35.17 12.82 10.04
CA GLY A 131 34.37 13.62 9.11
C GLY A 131 32.89 13.33 8.91
N GLU A 132 32.30 12.30 9.53
CA GLU A 132 30.86 12.05 9.42
C GLU A 132 30.10 12.56 10.66
N ALA A 133 29.14 13.45 10.43
CA ALA A 133 28.21 13.94 11.45
C ALA A 133 27.54 12.74 12.13
N THR A 134 27.70 12.62 13.45
CA THR A 134 27.12 11.54 14.25
C THR A 134 25.59 11.60 14.20
N PRO A 135 24.87 10.47 14.32
CA PRO A 135 23.40 10.43 14.31
C PRO A 135 22.75 11.40 15.31
N SER A 136 23.36 11.57 16.50
CA SER A 136 22.92 12.52 17.53
C SER A 136 22.92 13.97 17.01
N SER A 137 23.97 14.39 16.28
CA SER A 137 24.04 15.77 15.74
C SER A 137 22.95 16.09 14.71
N SER A 138 22.44 15.08 14.01
CA SER A 138 21.36 15.26 13.03
C SER A 138 19.97 15.29 13.69
N PHE A 139 19.81 14.64 14.84
CA PHE A 139 18.56 14.63 15.60
C PHE A 139 18.42 15.89 16.47
N ASP A 140 19.50 16.33 17.12
CA ASP A 140 19.52 17.58 17.88
C ASP A 140 19.15 18.77 16.99
N LYS A 141 19.67 18.80 15.76
CA LYS A 141 19.28 19.82 14.76
C LYS A 141 17.79 19.76 14.39
N LEU A 142 17.18 18.58 14.35
CA LEU A 142 15.73 18.46 14.09
C LEU A 142 14.92 19.03 15.25
N LEU A 143 15.36 18.79 16.49
CA LEU A 143 14.72 19.35 17.67
C LEU A 143 14.84 20.88 17.68
N ASP A 144 16.01 21.41 17.32
CA ASP A 144 16.23 22.85 17.17
C ASP A 144 15.31 23.44 16.08
N ASP A 145 15.25 22.80 14.90
CA ASP A 145 14.36 23.22 13.79
C ASP A 145 12.87 23.10 14.14
N ALA A 146 12.50 22.19 15.06
CA ALA A 146 11.12 22.05 15.56
C ALA A 146 10.72 23.15 16.54
N ARG A 147 11.67 23.68 17.30
CA ARG A 147 11.49 24.79 18.24
C ARG A 147 11.60 26.15 17.59
N LEU A 148 12.30 26.24 16.46
CA LEU A 148 12.48 27.48 15.73
C LEU A 148 11.19 27.87 14.98
N PRO A 149 10.56 29.01 15.30
CA PRO A 149 9.45 29.53 14.51
C PRO A 149 9.86 29.73 13.04
N LEU A 150 8.93 29.55 12.10
CA LEU A 150 9.24 29.65 10.68
C LEU A 150 9.91 30.99 10.30
N TYR A 151 9.44 32.07 10.90
CA TYR A 151 10.01 33.41 10.87
C TYR A 151 9.64 34.12 12.19
N GLN A 152 10.26 35.26 12.47
CA GLN A 152 10.03 35.99 13.72
C GLN A 152 8.55 36.36 13.88
N GLY A 153 7.93 35.90 14.98
CA GLY A 153 6.53 36.16 15.30
C GLY A 153 5.54 35.15 14.69
N CYS A 154 5.99 34.17 13.91
CA CYS A 154 5.13 33.08 13.45
C CYS A 154 4.72 32.19 14.64
N LYS A 155 3.42 32.12 14.94
CA LYS A 155 2.89 31.29 16.04
C LYS A 155 2.31 29.95 15.57
N GLN A 156 2.01 29.83 14.28
CA GLN A 156 1.31 28.68 13.72
C GLN A 156 2.25 27.57 13.22
N TYR A 157 3.48 27.91 12.86
CA TYR A 157 4.41 26.95 12.25
C TYR A 157 5.82 27.15 12.77
N SER A 158 6.45 26.03 13.14
CA SER A 158 7.90 25.95 13.22
C SER A 158 8.51 25.70 11.85
N LYS A 159 9.82 25.89 11.74
CA LYS A 159 10.56 25.58 10.52
C LYS A 159 10.36 24.12 10.13
N LEU A 160 10.48 23.19 11.08
CA LEU A 160 10.28 21.77 10.81
C LEU A 160 8.84 21.46 10.39
N SER A 161 7.84 21.93 11.15
CA SER A 161 6.44 21.57 10.87
C SER A 161 5.98 22.09 9.50
N PHE A 162 6.44 23.29 9.12
CA PHE A 162 6.17 23.84 7.80
C PHE A 162 6.82 23.02 6.67
N ILE A 163 8.09 22.65 6.80
CA ILE A 163 8.80 21.89 5.77
C ILE A 163 8.19 20.49 5.62
N VAL A 164 7.84 19.83 6.72
CA VAL A 164 7.16 18.52 6.70
C VAL A 164 5.80 18.63 6.00
N LYS A 165 5.00 19.65 6.32
CA LYS A 165 3.72 19.92 5.63
C LYS A 165 3.92 20.16 4.14
N LEU A 166 4.98 20.88 3.75
CA LEU A 166 5.29 21.12 2.34
C LEU A 166 5.69 19.82 1.60
N LEU A 167 6.51 18.97 2.23
CA LEU A 167 6.86 17.65 1.69
C LEU A 167 5.63 16.74 1.55
N HIS A 168 4.71 16.80 2.51
CA HIS A 168 3.45 16.06 2.47
C HIS A 168 2.57 16.52 1.28
N ILE A 169 2.39 17.83 1.10
CA ILE A 169 1.67 18.41 -0.05
C ILE A 169 2.31 17.98 -1.37
N LYS A 170 3.65 17.99 -1.46
CA LYS A 170 4.36 17.50 -2.65
C LYS A 170 4.03 16.04 -2.96
N ALA A 171 4.01 15.19 -1.93
CA ALA A 171 3.78 13.76 -2.08
C ALA A 171 2.35 13.49 -2.53
N ILE A 172 1.35 14.06 -1.85
CA ILE A 172 -0.07 13.90 -2.18
C ILE A 172 -0.38 14.53 -3.54
N GLY A 173 0.12 15.73 -3.80
CA GLY A 173 -0.11 16.46 -5.04
C GLY A 173 0.67 15.92 -6.24
N GLY A 174 1.55 14.93 -6.05
CA GLY A 174 2.36 14.35 -7.13
C GLY A 174 3.30 15.36 -7.80
N TRP A 175 3.77 16.37 -7.06
CA TRP A 175 4.57 17.43 -7.67
C TRP A 175 5.93 16.92 -8.13
N SER A 176 6.38 17.37 -9.30
CA SER A 176 7.75 17.09 -9.76
C SER A 176 8.79 17.73 -8.83
N VAL A 177 10.02 17.20 -8.82
CA VAL A 177 11.15 17.80 -8.07
C VAL A 177 11.39 19.24 -8.54
N LYS A 178 11.36 19.47 -9.86
CA LYS A 178 11.51 20.80 -10.46
C LYS A 178 10.44 21.78 -9.97
N SER A 179 9.17 21.37 -9.94
CA SER A 179 8.07 22.22 -9.46
C SER A 179 8.27 22.61 -7.99
N PHE A 180 8.66 21.65 -7.16
CA PHE A 180 8.93 21.90 -5.74
C PHE A 180 10.11 22.85 -5.52
N ASP A 181 11.20 22.68 -6.28
CA ASP A 181 12.35 23.57 -6.21
C ASP A 181 11.99 25.01 -6.66
N LEU A 182 11.10 25.16 -7.64
CA LEU A 182 10.59 26.47 -8.04
C LEU A 182 9.73 27.10 -6.94
N LEU A 183 8.87 26.32 -6.26
CA LEU A 183 8.13 26.83 -5.11
C LEU A 183 9.09 27.28 -3.99
N LEU A 184 10.09 26.47 -3.63
CA LEU A 184 11.06 26.83 -2.60
C LEU A 184 11.79 28.12 -2.93
N LYS A 185 12.13 28.34 -4.21
CA LYS A 185 12.72 29.62 -4.67
C LYS A 185 11.77 30.80 -4.44
N LEU A 186 10.49 30.64 -4.78
CA LEU A 186 9.48 31.68 -4.56
C LEU A 186 9.31 31.97 -3.06
N LEU A 187 9.16 30.94 -2.22
CA LEU A 187 9.01 31.08 -0.77
C LEU A 187 10.19 31.82 -0.15
N ARG A 188 11.42 31.49 -0.55
CA ARG A 188 12.63 32.19 -0.10
C ARG A 188 12.68 33.65 -0.53
N SER A 189 12.11 34.00 -1.68
CA SER A 189 12.01 35.39 -2.12
C SER A 189 10.89 36.17 -1.43
N ALA A 190 9.78 35.50 -1.11
CA ALA A 190 8.61 36.11 -0.48
C ALA A 190 8.77 36.30 1.03
N PHE A 191 9.49 35.40 1.70
CA PHE A 191 9.76 35.46 3.14
C PHE A 191 11.28 35.35 3.38
N PRO A 192 12.02 36.46 3.23
CA PRO A 192 13.48 36.46 3.38
C PRO A 192 13.95 36.16 4.81
N ASP A 193 13.10 36.40 5.80
CA ASP A 193 13.37 36.14 7.22
C ASP A 193 13.11 34.68 7.64
N ALA A 194 12.60 33.85 6.71
CA ALA A 194 12.36 32.43 6.93
C ALA A 194 13.47 31.57 6.31
N ASP A 195 14.03 30.64 7.08
CA ASP A 195 15.09 29.74 6.63
C ASP A 195 14.54 28.49 5.92
N PHE A 196 14.14 28.66 4.65
CA PHE A 196 13.68 27.53 3.83
C PHE A 196 14.82 26.78 3.13
N PRO A 197 14.66 25.46 2.90
CA PRO A 197 15.60 24.67 2.12
C PRO A 197 15.81 25.21 0.70
N HIS A 198 17.04 25.08 0.20
CA HIS A 198 17.38 25.50 -1.17
C HIS A 198 16.81 24.61 -2.27
N SER A 199 16.46 23.36 -1.94
CA SER A 199 15.97 22.35 -2.88
C SER A 199 15.19 21.26 -2.16
N TYR A 200 14.48 20.43 -2.93
CA TYR A 200 13.85 19.21 -2.47
C TYR A 200 14.83 18.28 -1.77
N GLU A 201 16.04 18.08 -2.29
CA GLU A 201 17.04 17.20 -1.66
C GLU A 201 17.51 17.76 -0.30
N ALA A 202 17.59 19.09 -0.17
CA ALA A 202 17.86 19.72 1.11
C ALA A 202 16.69 19.56 2.09
N ALA A 203 15.45 19.76 1.64
CA ALA A 203 14.25 19.53 2.45
C ALA A 203 14.15 18.07 2.91
N ARG A 204 14.42 17.12 1.99
CA ARG A 204 14.43 15.68 2.25
C ARG A 204 15.54 15.25 3.21
N SER A 205 16.61 16.04 3.34
CA SER A 205 17.67 15.73 4.31
C SER A 205 17.16 15.70 5.76
N LEU A 206 16.05 16.39 6.07
CA LEU A 206 15.37 16.31 7.36
C LEU A 206 14.85 14.90 7.68
N GLU A 207 14.41 14.14 6.66
CA GLU A 207 14.01 12.73 6.83
C GLU A 207 15.18 11.86 7.31
N ARG A 208 16.43 12.26 7.03
CA ARG A 208 17.63 11.50 7.42
C ARG A 208 17.87 11.55 8.92
N GLY A 209 17.56 12.68 9.57
CA GLY A 209 17.70 12.82 11.02
C GLY A 209 16.64 12.02 11.80
N LEU A 210 15.49 11.75 11.17
CA LEU A 210 14.44 10.89 11.73
C LEU A 210 14.74 9.39 11.58
N GLY A 211 15.91 8.99 11.07
CA GLY A 211 16.36 7.59 11.04
C GLY A 211 15.55 6.65 10.13
N PHE A 212 14.80 7.17 9.13
CA PHE A 212 14.01 6.35 8.20
C PHE A 212 14.83 5.66 7.08
N LYS A 213 16.10 5.34 7.34
CA LYS A 213 16.93 4.67 6.34
C LYS A 213 16.39 3.25 6.07
N TYR A 214 16.54 2.82 4.83
CA TYR A 214 16.36 1.43 4.43
C TYR A 214 17.70 0.86 4.00
N HIS A 215 17.90 -0.44 4.22
CA HIS A 215 19.06 -1.17 3.77
C HIS A 215 18.85 -1.68 2.35
N LYS A 216 19.90 -1.59 1.55
CA LYS A 216 19.94 -2.17 0.20
C LYS A 216 20.63 -3.52 0.30
N ILE A 217 19.86 -4.59 0.11
CA ILE A 217 20.38 -5.95 0.10
C ILE A 217 20.42 -6.42 -1.35
N HIS A 218 21.58 -6.87 -1.83
CA HIS A 218 21.70 -7.34 -3.21
C HIS A 218 21.07 -8.72 -3.31
N ALA A 219 20.39 -9.00 -4.41
CA ALA A 219 19.76 -10.28 -4.69
C ALA A 219 20.35 -10.89 -5.96
N CYS A 220 20.33 -12.22 -6.05
CA CYS A 220 20.61 -12.91 -7.29
C CYS A 220 19.58 -12.51 -8.37
N PRO A 221 19.99 -12.26 -9.62
CA PRO A 221 19.04 -11.93 -10.71
C PRO A 221 18.01 -13.05 -10.98
N ASN A 222 18.32 -14.28 -10.58
CA ASN A 222 17.45 -15.46 -10.68
C ASN A 222 16.81 -15.84 -9.34
N ASP A 223 16.70 -14.91 -8.39
CA ASP A 223 15.96 -15.09 -7.13
C ASP A 223 16.49 -16.19 -6.19
N CYS A 224 17.68 -16.72 -6.47
CA CYS A 224 18.22 -17.91 -5.79
C CYS A 224 18.64 -17.67 -4.33
N VAL A 225 19.22 -16.49 -4.05
CA VAL A 225 19.77 -16.06 -2.75
C VAL A 225 19.77 -14.53 -2.62
N LEU A 226 19.79 -14.05 -1.38
CA LEU A 226 20.29 -12.72 -1.05
C LEU A 226 21.80 -12.77 -0.81
N PHE A 227 22.53 -11.77 -1.28
CA PHE A 227 23.93 -11.51 -0.90
C PHE A 227 23.93 -10.81 0.46
N TRP A 228 23.56 -11.58 1.48
CA TRP A 228 23.32 -11.15 2.85
C TRP A 228 23.83 -12.22 3.82
N LYS A 229 24.24 -11.80 5.03
CA LYS A 229 24.93 -12.64 6.03
C LYS A 229 26.07 -13.45 5.39
N ASP A 230 25.99 -14.78 5.39
CA ASP A 230 27.03 -15.68 4.89
C ASP A 230 27.36 -15.47 3.40
N ASN A 231 26.45 -14.89 2.63
CA ASN A 231 26.64 -14.59 1.20
C ASN A 231 27.05 -13.13 0.94
N ALA A 232 27.28 -12.31 1.97
CA ALA A 232 27.46 -10.86 1.82
C ALA A 232 28.68 -10.48 0.97
N ASP A 233 29.75 -11.25 1.06
CA ASP A 233 31.03 -10.99 0.37
C ASP A 233 31.14 -11.69 -0.98
N LEU A 234 30.15 -12.51 -1.36
CA LEU A 234 30.15 -13.20 -2.64
C LEU A 234 29.90 -12.21 -3.79
N ASN A 235 30.61 -12.44 -4.90
CA ASN A 235 30.43 -11.72 -6.16
C ASN A 235 29.58 -12.49 -7.18
N GLU A 236 29.29 -13.76 -6.90
CA GLU A 236 28.50 -14.65 -7.76
C GLU A 236 27.56 -15.49 -6.91
N CYS A 237 26.41 -15.86 -7.47
CA CYS A 237 25.44 -16.69 -6.77
C CYS A 237 26.02 -18.10 -6.54
N PRO A 238 26.02 -18.63 -5.30
CA PRO A 238 26.53 -19.97 -5.03
C PRO A 238 25.74 -21.07 -5.75
N LYS A 239 24.42 -20.85 -5.98
CA LYS A 239 23.50 -21.79 -6.63
C LYS A 239 23.58 -21.77 -8.16
N CYS A 240 23.30 -20.63 -8.80
CA CYS A 240 23.21 -20.54 -10.26
C CYS A 240 24.43 -19.90 -10.94
N LYS A 241 25.46 -19.52 -10.18
CA LYS A 241 26.69 -18.86 -10.67
C LYS A 241 26.48 -17.52 -11.39
N ALA A 242 25.27 -16.97 -11.35
CA ALA A 242 25.00 -15.65 -11.92
C ALA A 242 25.78 -14.56 -11.17
N PRO A 243 26.38 -13.58 -11.88
CA PRO A 243 27.13 -12.51 -11.25
C PRO A 243 26.22 -11.56 -10.46
N ARG A 244 26.72 -11.07 -9.33
CA ARG A 244 26.05 -10.07 -8.47
C ARG A 244 25.96 -8.72 -9.16
N TRP A 245 26.96 -8.38 -9.96
CA TRP A 245 27.15 -7.08 -10.59
C TRP A 245 26.79 -7.13 -12.08
N LEU A 246 26.34 -6.00 -12.62
CA LEU A 246 26.18 -5.84 -14.07
C LEU A 246 27.57 -5.77 -14.75
N PRO A 247 27.73 -6.37 -15.94
CA PRO A 247 28.94 -6.21 -16.74
C PRO A 247 29.07 -4.74 -17.15
N ASN A 248 30.13 -4.06 -16.71
CA ASN A 248 30.29 -2.63 -16.93
C ASN A 248 31.16 -2.35 -18.16
N THR A 249 30.68 -1.50 -19.08
CA THR A 249 31.43 -1.08 -20.28
C THR A 249 32.15 0.25 -20.14
N HIS A 250 31.85 1.10 -19.14
CA HIS A 250 32.38 2.48 -19.15
C HIS A 250 32.78 3.15 -17.83
N ARG A 251 32.62 2.57 -16.62
CA ARG A 251 33.15 3.19 -15.37
C ARG A 251 33.51 2.15 -14.30
N ASN A 252 34.46 2.44 -13.41
CA ASN A 252 34.81 1.63 -12.22
C ASN A 252 33.69 1.51 -11.15
N ARG A 253 32.42 1.69 -11.50
CA ARG A 253 31.30 1.62 -10.55
C ARG A 253 30.61 0.27 -10.64
N LEU A 254 30.68 -0.51 -9.57
CA LEU A 254 29.93 -1.76 -9.45
C LEU A 254 28.44 -1.43 -9.22
N ILE A 255 27.58 -1.95 -10.11
CA ILE A 255 26.12 -1.78 -10.03
C ILE A 255 25.51 -3.15 -9.82
N PRO A 256 24.77 -3.39 -8.71
CA PRO A 256 24.15 -4.69 -8.45
C PRO A 256 23.02 -4.95 -9.45
N GLN A 257 22.84 -6.21 -9.85
CA GLN A 257 21.79 -6.57 -10.82
C GLN A 257 20.38 -6.46 -10.24
N LYS A 258 20.20 -6.82 -8.96
CA LYS A 258 18.91 -6.81 -8.26
C LYS A 258 19.10 -6.35 -6.82
N VAL A 259 18.21 -5.49 -6.33
CA VAL A 259 18.32 -4.88 -4.98
C VAL A 259 16.97 -4.94 -4.26
N LEU A 260 16.93 -5.73 -3.19
CA LEU A 260 15.88 -5.71 -2.18
C LEU A 260 16.05 -4.44 -1.32
N ARG A 261 14.95 -3.72 -1.09
CA ARG A 261 14.93 -2.64 -0.10
C ARG A 261 14.31 -3.20 1.18
N HIS A 262 15.10 -3.22 2.25
CA HIS A 262 14.70 -3.70 3.57
C HIS A 262 14.58 -2.53 4.54
N PHE A 263 13.44 -2.44 5.19
CA PHE A 263 13.08 -1.42 6.15
C PHE A 263 13.05 -2.09 7.53
N PRO A 264 14.05 -1.83 8.40
CA PRO A 264 14.15 -2.47 9.72
C PRO A 264 12.85 -2.37 10.52
N LEU A 265 12.34 -3.50 10.99
CA LEU A 265 11.10 -3.58 11.72
C LEU A 265 11.27 -3.06 13.16
N LYS A 266 12.33 -3.47 13.86
CA LYS A 266 12.49 -3.20 15.30
C LYS A 266 12.40 -1.71 15.64
N THR A 267 13.16 -0.88 14.93
CA THR A 267 13.19 0.56 15.14
C THR A 267 11.86 1.22 14.84
N ARG A 268 11.07 0.68 13.92
CA ARG A 268 9.72 1.17 13.59
C ARG A 268 8.71 0.80 14.68
N LEU A 269 8.81 -0.39 15.26
CA LEU A 269 7.96 -0.81 16.37
C LEU A 269 8.29 -0.05 17.66
N GLN A 270 9.57 0.18 17.97
CA GLN A 270 9.98 1.00 19.11
C GLN A 270 9.39 2.41 19.04
N ARG A 271 9.33 3.01 17.84
CA ARG A 271 8.75 4.35 17.63
C ARG A 271 7.27 4.45 17.97
N LEU A 272 6.51 3.36 17.90
CA LEU A 272 5.11 3.37 18.33
C LEU A 272 4.96 3.65 19.84
N TYR A 273 6.03 3.46 20.62
CA TYR A 273 6.08 3.75 22.05
C TYR A 273 6.75 5.08 22.41
N MET A 274 7.35 5.76 21.44
CA MET A 274 8.06 7.04 21.63
C MET A 274 7.14 8.26 21.63
N SER A 275 5.82 8.10 21.59
CA SER A 275 4.84 9.18 21.82
C SER A 275 3.87 8.70 22.88
N ALA A 276 3.63 9.49 23.91
CA ALA A 276 2.71 9.09 24.99
C ALA A 276 1.30 8.77 24.46
N LYS A 277 0.79 9.55 23.49
CA LYS A 277 -0.51 9.31 22.84
C LYS A 277 -0.52 7.99 22.08
N MET A 278 0.53 7.70 21.31
CA MET A 278 0.63 6.47 20.54
C MET A 278 0.82 5.24 21.43
N SER A 279 1.67 5.34 22.44
CA SER A 279 1.91 4.27 23.41
C SER A 279 0.62 3.85 24.13
N ALA A 280 -0.22 4.83 24.52
CA ALA A 280 -1.53 4.55 25.08
C ALA A 280 -2.42 3.75 24.11
N ASN A 281 -2.46 4.15 22.83
CA ASN A 281 -3.22 3.43 21.80
C ASN A 281 -2.69 2.01 21.57
N MET A 282 -1.38 1.77 21.65
CA MET A 282 -0.80 0.42 21.50
C MET A 282 -1.21 -0.55 22.63
N ARG A 283 -1.70 -0.04 23.76
CA ARG A 283 -2.21 -0.85 24.88
C ARG A 283 -3.73 -0.99 24.87
N TRP A 284 -4.42 -0.30 23.96
CA TRP A 284 -5.87 -0.22 23.89
C TRP A 284 -6.54 -1.60 23.87
N HIS A 285 -6.02 -2.53 23.05
CA HIS A 285 -6.62 -3.86 22.85
C HIS A 285 -6.84 -4.67 24.15
N LYS A 286 -6.04 -4.39 25.19
CA LYS A 286 -6.09 -5.08 26.47
C LYS A 286 -6.72 -4.24 27.58
N GLU A 287 -6.53 -2.92 27.56
CA GLU A 287 -6.83 -2.07 28.70
C GLU A 287 -8.12 -1.25 28.56
N HIS A 288 -8.49 -0.92 27.33
CA HIS A 288 -9.62 -0.04 27.03
C HIS A 288 -10.65 -0.71 26.10
N ARG A 289 -10.45 -1.99 25.78
CA ARG A 289 -11.37 -2.78 24.98
C ARG A 289 -12.58 -3.19 25.83
N ASN A 290 -13.78 -2.87 25.34
CA ASN A 290 -15.02 -3.38 25.92
C ASN A 290 -15.22 -4.84 25.50
N SER A 291 -15.26 -5.75 26.47
CA SER A 291 -15.57 -7.16 26.25
C SER A 291 -17.07 -7.43 26.43
N ASP A 292 -17.88 -6.88 25.53
CA ASP A 292 -19.30 -7.25 25.46
C ASP A 292 -19.35 -8.62 24.76
N GLY A 293 -19.50 -9.69 25.54
CA GLY A 293 -19.43 -11.06 25.03
C GLY A 293 -20.34 -11.27 23.82
N GLY A 294 -19.79 -11.86 22.74
CA GLY A 294 -20.55 -12.25 21.54
C GLY A 294 -20.47 -11.29 20.36
N ILE A 295 -19.84 -10.11 20.46
CA ILE A 295 -19.66 -9.19 19.32
C ILE A 295 -18.17 -9.02 18.99
N MET A 296 -17.79 -9.36 17.76
CA MET A 296 -16.44 -9.10 17.25
C MET A 296 -16.32 -7.65 16.77
N ARG A 297 -15.52 -6.83 17.47
CA ARG A 297 -15.27 -5.41 17.16
C ARG A 297 -13.82 -5.14 16.76
N HIS A 298 -12.92 -6.05 17.13
CA HIS A 298 -11.49 -5.90 16.93
C HIS A 298 -10.84 -7.29 16.73
N PRO A 299 -9.71 -7.42 16.01
CA PRO A 299 -9.05 -8.72 15.82
C PRO A 299 -8.67 -9.44 17.12
N SER A 300 -8.54 -8.72 18.23
CA SER A 300 -8.35 -9.31 19.56
C SER A 300 -9.55 -10.09 20.10
N ASP A 301 -10.74 -9.91 19.52
CA ASP A 301 -11.94 -10.67 19.87
C ASP A 301 -11.97 -12.03 19.17
N SER A 302 -11.04 -12.29 18.26
CA SER A 302 -10.97 -13.55 17.53
C SER A 302 -10.56 -14.71 18.44
N GLN A 303 -11.07 -15.90 18.12
CA GLN A 303 -10.63 -17.14 18.77
C GLN A 303 -9.13 -17.41 18.55
N VAL A 304 -8.57 -16.97 17.41
CA VAL A 304 -7.14 -17.11 17.12
C VAL A 304 -6.30 -16.31 18.12
N TRP A 305 -6.69 -15.07 18.40
CA TRP A 305 -6.02 -14.24 19.41
C TRP A 305 -6.14 -14.84 20.81
N THR A 306 -7.34 -15.27 21.18
CA THR A 306 -7.56 -15.90 22.48
C THR A 306 -6.74 -17.17 22.65
N THR A 307 -6.67 -18.01 21.62
CA THR A 307 -5.87 -19.24 21.62
C THR A 307 -4.38 -18.93 21.74
N PHE A 308 -3.88 -17.98 20.94
CA PHE A 308 -2.50 -17.52 21.00
C PHE A 308 -2.13 -16.98 22.39
N ASP A 309 -2.99 -16.18 23.00
CA ASP A 309 -2.75 -15.61 24.33
C ASP A 309 -2.73 -16.69 25.43
N ASN A 310 -3.52 -17.75 25.28
CA ASN A 310 -3.49 -18.90 26.18
C ASN A 310 -2.21 -19.72 26.02
N ASP A 311 -1.81 -20.01 24.78
CA ASP A 311 -0.62 -20.80 24.46
C ASP A 311 0.68 -20.04 24.81
N HIS A 312 0.63 -18.71 24.78
CA HIS A 312 1.76 -17.81 25.02
C HIS A 312 1.44 -16.77 26.09
N SER A 313 0.97 -17.22 27.25
CA SER A 313 0.60 -16.35 28.39
C SER A 313 1.70 -15.39 28.83
N TRP A 314 2.98 -15.77 28.72
CA TRP A 314 4.12 -14.91 29.01
C TRP A 314 4.16 -13.67 28.10
N PHE A 315 3.81 -13.83 26.83
CA PHE A 315 3.73 -12.76 25.83
C PHE A 315 2.49 -11.92 26.07
N ALA A 316 1.33 -12.57 26.25
CA ALA A 316 0.05 -11.90 26.45
C ALA A 316 -0.02 -11.08 27.74
N ARG A 317 0.81 -11.40 28.75
CA ARG A 317 0.87 -10.68 30.03
C ARG A 317 1.15 -9.19 29.86
N ASP A 318 2.06 -8.81 28.96
CA ASP A 318 2.37 -7.41 28.70
C ASP A 318 1.53 -6.87 27.54
N ALA A 319 0.70 -5.86 27.81
CA ALA A 319 -0.14 -5.20 26.81
C ALA A 319 0.67 -4.50 25.70
N ARG A 320 1.98 -4.30 25.91
CA ARG A 320 2.85 -3.63 24.95
C ARG A 320 3.46 -4.58 23.93
N ASN A 321 3.35 -5.89 24.12
CA ASN A 321 3.81 -6.84 23.11
C ASN A 321 2.92 -6.77 21.86
N ILE A 322 3.54 -6.72 20.69
CA ILE A 322 2.86 -6.35 19.44
C ILE A 322 2.43 -7.59 18.66
N ARG A 323 1.16 -7.59 18.25
CA ARG A 323 0.62 -8.59 17.33
C ARG A 323 0.47 -8.01 15.94
N LEU A 324 1.12 -8.65 14.98
CA LEU A 324 1.26 -8.17 13.60
C LEU A 324 0.42 -9.01 12.64
N GLY A 325 -0.19 -8.36 11.66
CA GLY A 325 -0.58 -8.99 10.39
C GLY A 325 0.43 -8.69 9.30
N LEU A 326 0.58 -9.60 8.34
CA LEU A 326 1.39 -9.38 7.14
C LEU A 326 0.52 -9.40 5.89
N ALA A 327 0.74 -8.47 4.97
CA ALA A 327 0.14 -8.48 3.65
C ALA A 327 1.23 -8.32 2.58
N SER A 328 1.09 -9.06 1.47
CA SER A 328 1.94 -8.86 0.30
C SER A 328 1.19 -9.24 -0.97
N ASP A 329 1.35 -8.43 -2.01
CA ASP A 329 0.85 -8.71 -3.35
C ASP A 329 1.70 -7.99 -4.41
N GLY A 330 1.62 -8.43 -5.66
CA GLY A 330 2.31 -7.82 -6.79
C GLY A 330 1.55 -6.63 -7.34
N PHE A 331 2.18 -5.46 -7.40
CA PHE A 331 1.62 -4.28 -8.07
C PHE A 331 2.51 -3.78 -9.20
N ASN A 332 1.89 -3.18 -10.22
CA ASN A 332 2.60 -2.55 -11.32
C ASN A 332 2.74 -1.03 -11.06
N PRO A 333 3.96 -0.51 -10.84
CA PRO A 333 4.18 0.92 -10.62
C PRO A 333 4.05 1.75 -11.92
N PHE A 334 4.08 1.10 -13.08
CA PHE A 334 3.95 1.74 -14.39
C PHE A 334 2.59 1.32 -14.94
N ASN A 335 1.61 2.23 -14.89
CA ASN A 335 0.21 2.11 -15.38
C ASN A 335 -0.06 0.93 -16.35
N ASN A 336 -1.20 0.24 -16.22
CA ASN A 336 -1.54 -1.05 -16.86
C ASN A 336 -1.34 -1.17 -18.39
N LEU A 337 -1.07 -0.07 -19.09
CA LEU A 337 -0.73 -0.01 -20.51
C LEU A 337 0.77 -0.28 -20.81
N ALA A 338 1.62 -0.33 -19.79
CA ALA A 338 3.05 -0.60 -19.91
C ALA A 338 3.38 -2.11 -19.94
N LYS A 339 4.65 -2.46 -20.22
CA LYS A 339 5.15 -3.84 -20.10
C LYS A 339 4.82 -4.39 -18.70
N PRO A 340 4.41 -5.67 -18.58
CA PRO A 340 4.09 -6.27 -17.29
C PRO A 340 5.28 -6.15 -16.35
N TYR A 341 5.10 -5.40 -15.27
CA TYR A 341 6.07 -5.17 -14.21
C TYR A 341 5.38 -5.41 -12.87
N SER A 342 6.01 -6.17 -11.99
CA SER A 342 5.45 -6.51 -10.68
C SER A 342 6.49 -6.26 -9.60
N ILE A 343 6.19 -5.33 -8.68
CA ILE A 343 6.90 -5.11 -7.42
C ILE A 343 6.06 -5.72 -6.31
N TRP A 344 6.70 -6.33 -5.33
CA TRP A 344 6.01 -6.91 -4.17
C TRP A 344 6.43 -6.18 -2.89
N PRO A 345 5.60 -5.26 -2.37
CA PRO A 345 5.75 -4.76 -1.01
C PRO A 345 5.35 -5.84 0.00
N VAL A 346 6.07 -5.90 1.11
CA VAL A 346 5.68 -6.67 2.31
C VAL A 346 5.35 -5.67 3.40
N ILE A 347 4.10 -5.64 3.81
CA ILE A 347 3.52 -4.65 4.72
C ILE A 347 3.08 -5.36 5.99
N LEU A 348 3.36 -4.75 7.14
CA LEU A 348 2.97 -5.21 8.46
C LEU A 348 2.00 -4.23 9.11
N MET A 349 0.99 -4.74 9.80
CA MET A 349 -0.02 -3.95 10.51
C MET A 349 -0.02 -4.31 12.01
N PRO A 350 0.18 -3.33 12.92
CA PRO A 350 0.09 -3.58 14.35
C PRO A 350 -1.38 -3.58 14.82
N TYR A 351 -1.91 -4.77 15.07
CA TYR A 351 -3.29 -4.95 15.58
C TYR A 351 -3.46 -4.64 17.06
N ASN A 352 -2.45 -4.06 17.70
CA ASN A 352 -2.57 -3.55 19.05
C ASN A 352 -3.40 -2.26 19.11
N LEU A 353 -3.42 -1.52 18.00
CA LEU A 353 -4.08 -0.23 17.86
C LEU A 353 -5.61 -0.37 17.88
N PRO A 354 -6.34 0.68 18.30
CA PRO A 354 -7.79 0.68 18.25
C PRO A 354 -8.35 0.52 16.82
N PRO A 355 -9.62 0.07 16.67
CA PRO A 355 -10.25 -0.16 15.37
C PRO A 355 -10.22 1.02 14.40
N TRP A 356 -10.30 2.26 14.92
CA TRP A 356 -10.26 3.48 14.10
C TRP A 356 -8.85 3.86 13.64
N LEU A 357 -7.80 3.21 14.15
CA LEU A 357 -6.40 3.44 13.80
C LEU A 357 -5.77 2.25 13.08
N CYS A 358 -6.02 1.00 13.49
CA CYS A 358 -5.21 -0.16 13.07
C CYS A 358 -5.15 -0.42 11.56
N MET A 359 -6.13 0.06 10.79
CA MET A 359 -6.18 -0.04 9.32
C MET A 359 -5.91 1.27 8.57
N LYS A 360 -5.48 2.34 9.27
CA LYS A 360 -5.06 3.59 8.61
C LYS A 360 -3.68 3.40 7.98
N ASP A 361 -3.50 3.97 6.80
CA ASP A 361 -2.29 3.91 5.98
C ASP A 361 -1.01 4.35 6.73
N GLN A 362 -1.11 5.33 7.63
CA GLN A 362 0.01 5.79 8.46
C GLN A 362 0.58 4.72 9.41
N PHE A 363 -0.16 3.64 9.68
CA PHE A 363 0.31 2.52 10.51
C PHE A 363 0.71 1.29 9.69
N PHE A 364 0.70 1.38 8.36
CA PHE A 364 1.20 0.33 7.50
C PHE A 364 2.73 0.37 7.47
N ILE A 365 3.34 -0.59 8.15
CA ILE A 365 4.79 -0.70 8.24
C ILE A 365 5.28 -1.47 7.02
N THR A 366 5.78 -0.74 6.01
CA THR A 366 6.51 -1.38 4.91
C THR A 366 7.81 -1.96 5.46
N SER A 367 7.97 -3.29 5.38
CA SER A 367 9.19 -4.01 5.78
C SER A 367 10.10 -4.31 4.60
N LEU A 368 9.54 -4.69 3.45
CA LEU A 368 10.31 -5.04 2.26
C LEU A 368 9.69 -4.45 1.00
N ILE A 369 10.54 -4.08 0.04
CA ILE A 369 10.14 -3.86 -1.36
C ILE A 369 10.97 -4.78 -2.23
N ILE A 370 10.35 -5.87 -2.67
CA ILE A 370 10.95 -6.88 -3.55
C ILE A 370 10.93 -6.35 -4.99
N PRO A 371 12.09 -6.25 -5.65
CA PRO A 371 12.17 -5.65 -6.97
C PRO A 371 11.60 -6.56 -8.07
N GLY A 372 10.92 -5.93 -9.03
CA GLY A 372 10.48 -6.58 -10.27
C GLY A 372 11.63 -6.85 -11.26
N PRO A 373 11.33 -7.13 -12.54
CA PRO A 373 10.02 -6.95 -13.20
C PRO A 373 9.03 -8.10 -13.01
N LYS A 374 9.49 -9.29 -12.60
CA LYS A 374 8.64 -10.47 -12.41
C LYS A 374 8.25 -10.64 -10.94
N SER A 375 7.09 -11.26 -10.71
CA SER A 375 6.73 -11.75 -9.38
C SER A 375 7.81 -12.72 -8.87
N PRO A 376 8.16 -12.69 -7.57
CA PRO A 376 9.12 -13.61 -7.00
C PRO A 376 8.61 -15.05 -6.99
N GLY A 377 7.30 -15.30 -7.16
CA GLY A 377 6.75 -16.65 -7.14
C GLY A 377 7.01 -17.36 -5.81
N ASN A 378 7.52 -18.59 -5.88
CA ASN A 378 7.82 -19.40 -4.70
C ASN A 378 9.08 -18.92 -3.98
N GLU A 379 9.93 -18.16 -4.67
CA GLU A 379 11.22 -17.63 -4.22
C GLU A 379 11.04 -16.36 -3.37
N ILE A 380 9.79 -16.03 -3.00
CA ILE A 380 9.48 -14.97 -2.05
C ILE A 380 10.10 -15.25 -0.67
N ASP A 381 10.29 -16.53 -0.32
CA ASP A 381 10.95 -16.98 0.92
C ASP A 381 12.38 -16.43 1.05
N VAL A 382 13.15 -16.40 -0.05
CA VAL A 382 14.49 -15.83 -0.14
C VAL A 382 14.46 -14.35 0.26
N TYR A 383 13.43 -13.63 -0.17
CA TYR A 383 13.28 -12.21 0.12
C TYR A 383 12.78 -11.92 1.54
N LEU A 384 12.01 -12.83 2.13
CA LEU A 384 11.48 -12.70 3.49
C LEU A 384 12.54 -12.96 4.56
N GLN A 385 13.69 -13.54 4.22
CA GLN A 385 14.75 -13.88 5.19
C GLN A 385 15.11 -12.75 6.18
N PRO A 386 15.31 -11.48 5.76
CA PRO A 386 15.62 -10.40 6.70
C PRO A 386 14.48 -10.09 7.67
N LEU A 387 13.22 -10.19 7.21
CA LEU A 387 12.05 -9.96 8.05
C LEU A 387 11.87 -11.12 9.05
N VAL A 388 12.01 -12.37 8.60
CA VAL A 388 11.92 -13.55 9.46
C VAL A 388 12.98 -13.50 10.56
N ASP A 389 14.20 -13.08 10.22
CA ASP A 389 15.29 -12.90 11.19
C ASP A 389 14.95 -11.87 12.26
N GLU A 390 14.41 -10.70 11.87
CA GLU A 390 13.97 -9.69 12.83
C GLU A 390 12.79 -10.16 13.69
N LEU A 391 11.83 -10.89 13.11
CA LEU A 391 10.68 -11.44 13.85
C LEU A 391 11.12 -12.50 14.85
N ASN A 392 12.06 -13.38 14.50
CA ASN A 392 12.62 -14.37 15.41
C ASN A 392 13.35 -13.68 16.57
N GLU A 393 14.17 -12.66 16.30
CA GLU A 393 14.85 -11.94 17.37
C GLU A 393 13.88 -11.19 18.28
N LEU A 394 12.84 -10.56 17.72
CA LEU A 394 11.75 -9.92 18.48
C LEU A 394 10.98 -10.93 19.34
N TRP A 395 10.79 -12.15 18.86
CA TRP A 395 10.10 -13.20 19.61
C TRP A 395 10.97 -13.76 20.73
N GLU A 396 12.19 -14.23 20.40
CA GLU A 396 13.08 -14.94 21.32
C GLU A 396 13.73 -14.01 22.35
N ASN A 397 14.31 -12.92 21.86
CA ASN A 397 15.09 -12.02 22.70
C ASN A 397 14.29 -10.78 23.08
N GLY A 398 13.44 -10.27 22.19
CA GLY A 398 12.81 -8.96 22.33
C GLY A 398 13.82 -7.81 22.21
N VAL A 399 13.34 -6.57 22.27
CA VAL A 399 14.17 -5.37 22.17
C VAL A 399 13.84 -4.38 23.30
N HIS A 400 14.86 -3.77 23.91
CA HIS A 400 14.64 -2.74 24.92
C HIS A 400 13.93 -1.53 24.29
N THR A 401 12.83 -1.11 24.91
CA THR A 401 11.97 -0.05 24.38
C THR A 401 11.52 0.84 25.52
N TYR A 402 11.55 2.16 25.31
CA TYR A 402 10.98 3.13 26.23
C TYR A 402 9.51 3.36 25.91
N ASP A 403 8.65 3.27 26.92
CA ASP A 403 7.23 3.61 26.85
C ASP A 403 7.03 5.04 27.35
N ALA A 404 6.80 5.99 26.43
CA ALA A 404 6.60 7.40 26.77
C ALA A 404 5.33 7.67 27.59
N TYR A 405 4.33 6.78 27.54
CA TYR A 405 3.11 6.94 28.34
C TYR A 405 3.35 6.57 29.80
N LYS A 406 3.99 5.42 30.05
CA LYS A 406 4.31 4.97 31.42
C LYS A 406 5.63 5.54 31.96
N LYS A 407 6.47 6.11 31.09
CA LYS A 407 7.82 6.58 31.39
C LYS A 407 8.71 5.49 31.99
N GLU A 408 8.61 4.28 31.44
CA GLU A 408 9.39 3.12 31.86
C GLU A 408 9.97 2.37 30.66
N THR A 409 11.07 1.67 30.88
CA THR A 409 11.63 0.75 29.88
C THR A 409 11.04 -0.65 30.04
N PHE A 410 10.86 -1.32 28.92
CA PHE A 410 10.38 -2.71 28.89
C PHE A 410 11.05 -3.48 27.76
N ARG A 411 10.88 -4.80 27.78
CA ARG A 411 11.32 -5.68 26.71
C ARG A 411 10.17 -5.88 25.74
N LEU A 412 10.26 -5.25 24.57
CA LEU A 412 9.26 -5.35 23.52
C LEU A 412 9.43 -6.64 22.74
N HIS A 413 8.39 -7.47 22.73
CA HIS A 413 8.28 -8.62 21.84
C HIS A 413 7.22 -8.37 20.76
N ALA A 414 7.38 -9.04 19.62
CA ALA A 414 6.39 -9.02 18.55
C ALA A 414 6.12 -10.43 18.03
N ALA A 415 4.88 -10.66 17.58
CA ALA A 415 4.44 -11.92 16.98
C ALA A 415 3.67 -11.66 15.70
N LEU A 416 3.96 -12.43 14.65
CA LEU A 416 3.16 -12.44 13.43
C LEU A 416 1.99 -13.42 13.61
N MET A 417 0.76 -12.92 13.58
CA MET A 417 -0.43 -13.74 13.84
C MET A 417 -1.03 -14.36 12.60
N TRP A 418 -1.12 -13.59 11.51
CA TRP A 418 -1.75 -14.06 10.27
C TRP A 418 -1.25 -13.26 9.07
N THR A 419 -1.58 -13.79 7.89
CA THR A 419 -1.32 -13.12 6.62
C THR A 419 -2.64 -12.77 5.92
N ILE A 420 -2.69 -11.61 5.27
CA ILE A 420 -3.85 -11.11 4.51
C ILE A 420 -3.43 -11.03 3.05
N ASN A 421 -3.86 -12.03 2.29
CA ASN A 421 -3.47 -12.18 0.89
C ASN A 421 -4.66 -12.64 0.07
N ASP A 422 -4.64 -12.29 -1.22
CA ASP A 422 -5.50 -12.97 -2.18
C ASP A 422 -5.01 -14.42 -2.39
N PHE A 423 -5.78 -15.22 -3.13
CA PHE A 423 -5.48 -16.64 -3.30
C PHE A 423 -4.13 -16.90 -4.01
N PRO A 424 -3.78 -16.19 -5.11
CA PRO A 424 -2.45 -16.27 -5.71
C PRO A 424 -1.31 -15.93 -4.75
N ALA A 425 -1.34 -14.79 -4.06
CA ALA A 425 -0.29 -14.36 -3.15
C ALA A 425 -0.18 -15.28 -1.93
N TYR A 426 -1.30 -15.80 -1.43
CA TYR A 426 -1.30 -16.84 -0.40
C TYR A 426 -0.50 -18.06 -0.84
N GLY A 427 -0.63 -18.51 -2.09
CA GLY A 427 0.10 -19.67 -2.60
C GLY A 427 1.61 -19.45 -2.59
N ASN A 428 2.06 -18.26 -2.98
CA ASN A 428 3.47 -17.87 -2.93
C ASN A 428 4.00 -17.81 -1.49
N LEU A 429 3.27 -17.14 -0.58
CA LEU A 429 3.72 -16.91 0.79
C LEU A 429 3.68 -18.17 1.67
N SER A 430 2.67 -19.02 1.49
CA SER A 430 2.52 -20.26 2.28
C SER A 430 3.28 -21.45 1.69
N GLY A 431 3.70 -21.36 0.43
CA GLY A 431 4.18 -22.50 -0.36
C GLY A 431 3.07 -23.52 -0.68
N TRP A 432 1.81 -23.21 -0.38
CA TRP A 432 0.69 -24.10 -0.60
C TRP A 432 0.16 -24.00 -2.03
N SER A 433 -0.23 -25.12 -2.62
CA SER A 433 -0.87 -25.10 -3.95
C SER A 433 -2.27 -24.49 -3.85
N THR A 434 -2.47 -23.33 -4.47
CA THR A 434 -3.80 -22.67 -4.54
C THR A 434 -4.59 -23.07 -5.79
N LYS A 435 -4.10 -24.08 -6.51
CA LYS A 435 -4.67 -24.60 -7.75
C LYS A 435 -4.78 -26.12 -7.70
N GLY A 436 -5.66 -26.66 -8.55
CA GLY A 436 -5.87 -28.10 -8.69
C GLY A 436 -6.52 -28.74 -7.46
N LYS A 437 -6.23 -30.02 -7.23
CA LYS A 437 -6.90 -30.84 -6.20
C LYS A 437 -6.64 -30.38 -4.77
N LEU A 438 -5.49 -29.76 -4.51
CA LEU A 438 -5.07 -29.31 -3.18
C LEU A 438 -5.38 -27.83 -2.93
N ALA A 439 -6.18 -27.19 -3.77
CA ALA A 439 -6.38 -25.74 -3.73
C ALA A 439 -6.93 -25.21 -2.39
N CYS A 440 -7.65 -26.01 -1.59
CA CYS A 440 -8.24 -25.54 -0.33
C CYS A 440 -7.21 -25.54 0.81
N PRO A 441 -6.84 -24.38 1.38
CA PRO A 441 -5.88 -24.31 2.49
C PRO A 441 -6.44 -24.80 3.83
N SER A 442 -7.76 -24.93 3.94
CA SER A 442 -8.41 -25.42 5.16
C SER A 442 -8.57 -26.94 5.15
N CYS A 443 -8.92 -27.52 3.99
CA CYS A 443 -9.12 -28.96 3.85
C CYS A 443 -7.83 -29.71 3.47
N ASN A 444 -6.85 -29.01 2.92
CA ASN A 444 -5.56 -29.58 2.51
C ASN A 444 -5.72 -30.85 1.66
N ALA A 445 -5.09 -31.95 2.09
CA ALA A 445 -5.14 -33.25 1.42
C ALA A 445 -6.55 -33.89 1.44
N ASP A 446 -7.43 -33.45 2.34
CA ASP A 446 -8.80 -33.95 2.49
C ASP A 446 -9.77 -33.26 1.52
N THR A 447 -9.26 -32.45 0.58
CA THR A 447 -10.07 -31.77 -0.43
C THR A 447 -10.61 -32.76 -1.46
N ASP A 448 -11.94 -32.91 -1.49
CA ASP A 448 -12.61 -33.77 -2.44
C ASP A 448 -12.75 -33.07 -3.81
N ALA A 449 -11.96 -33.53 -4.78
CA ALA A 449 -11.77 -32.87 -6.07
C ALA A 449 -11.99 -33.83 -7.24
N MET A 450 -12.83 -33.43 -8.20
CA MET A 450 -13.09 -34.17 -9.43
C MET A 450 -12.54 -33.43 -10.65
N TRP A 451 -12.03 -34.17 -11.63
CA TRP A 451 -11.65 -33.60 -12.91
C TRP A 451 -12.85 -33.54 -13.85
N LEU A 452 -13.20 -32.36 -14.33
CA LEU A 452 -14.23 -32.18 -15.35
C LEU A 452 -13.59 -32.42 -16.73
N THR A 453 -13.90 -33.58 -17.32
CA THR A 453 -13.34 -34.03 -18.60
C THR A 453 -13.60 -33.06 -19.76
N TYR A 454 -14.80 -32.48 -19.83
CA TYR A 454 -15.17 -31.57 -20.92
C TYR A 454 -14.79 -30.10 -20.68
N GLY A 455 -14.52 -29.72 -19.43
CA GLY A 455 -14.12 -28.37 -19.06
C GLY A 455 -12.62 -28.21 -18.80
N HIS A 456 -11.84 -29.29 -18.97
CA HIS A 456 -10.40 -29.37 -18.66
C HIS A 456 -10.00 -28.66 -17.36
N SER A 457 -10.83 -28.79 -16.33
CA SER A 457 -10.70 -28.07 -15.07
C SER A 457 -11.04 -28.98 -13.89
N THR A 458 -10.49 -28.67 -12.72
CA THR A 458 -10.81 -29.40 -11.48
C THR A 458 -11.99 -28.73 -10.79
N SER A 459 -13.11 -29.44 -10.65
CA SER A 459 -14.22 -29.03 -9.81
C SER A 459 -13.99 -29.55 -8.39
N ARG A 460 -14.33 -28.72 -7.39
CA ARG A 460 -14.27 -29.06 -5.99
C ARG A 460 -15.69 -29.30 -5.50
N ASN A 461 -15.93 -30.47 -4.91
CA ASN A 461 -17.21 -30.70 -4.26
C ASN A 461 -17.21 -29.98 -2.93
N ARG A 462 -17.99 -28.91 -2.78
CA ARG A 462 -18.25 -28.30 -1.47
C ARG A 462 -19.18 -29.24 -0.69
N TRP A 463 -18.64 -30.27 -0.05
CA TRP A 463 -19.42 -31.10 0.86
C TRP A 463 -19.53 -30.41 2.22
N ARG A 464 -20.78 -30.11 2.61
CA ARG A 464 -21.20 -29.87 3.99
C ARG A 464 -20.53 -30.91 4.89
N ARG A 465 -19.89 -30.48 5.99
CA ARG A 465 -19.37 -31.36 7.04
C ARG A 465 -20.44 -32.40 7.41
N LYS A 466 -20.27 -33.66 6.98
CA LYS A 466 -20.79 -34.79 7.76
C LYS A 466 -19.66 -35.21 8.67
N ARG A 467 -19.69 -34.72 9.92
CA ARG A 467 -18.92 -35.28 11.03
C ARG A 467 -19.18 -36.79 11.06
N LYS A 468 -18.16 -37.59 10.78
CA LYS A 468 -18.07 -38.96 11.28
C LYS A 468 -16.96 -39.00 12.32
N GLY A 469 -17.38 -39.05 13.58
CA GLY A 469 -16.66 -39.71 14.68
C GLY A 469 -15.27 -39.20 15.02
N ARG A 470 -15.20 -38.06 15.72
CA ARG A 470 -14.26 -37.86 16.83
C ARG A 470 -14.93 -36.94 17.84
N GLU A 471 -15.58 -37.55 18.83
CA GLU A 471 -15.94 -36.87 20.06
C GLU A 471 -14.63 -36.39 20.71
N GLN A 472 -14.40 -35.08 20.70
CA GLN A 472 -14.31 -34.27 21.91
C GLN A 472 -14.13 -32.79 21.52
N GLY A 473 -15.17 -31.99 21.77
CA GLY A 473 -15.12 -30.54 22.00
C GLY A 473 -14.81 -29.63 20.81
N ARG A 474 -15.79 -29.32 19.95
CA ARG A 474 -15.81 -28.10 19.12
C ARG A 474 -17.18 -27.85 18.45
N GLU A 475 -18.23 -27.70 19.24
CA GLU A 475 -19.45 -26.99 18.80
C GLU A 475 -19.17 -25.49 19.09
N GLU A 476 -19.41 -24.45 18.30
CA GLU A 476 -20.07 -24.06 17.04
C GLU A 476 -19.13 -22.98 16.41
N GLU A 477 -19.05 -22.65 15.12
CA GLU A 477 -19.98 -21.88 14.28
C GLU A 477 -19.29 -21.80 12.90
N ASP A 478 -19.94 -22.22 11.82
CA ASP A 478 -19.53 -21.92 10.43
C ASP A 478 -20.83 -21.70 9.63
N GLU A 479 -21.59 -20.69 10.03
CA GLU A 479 -22.72 -20.14 9.27
C GLU A 479 -22.42 -18.67 8.98
N ASN A 480 -21.67 -18.38 7.91
CA ASN A 480 -21.81 -17.09 7.21
C ASN A 480 -21.12 -16.96 5.84
N CYS A 481 -20.61 -18.02 5.22
CA CYS A 481 -20.03 -17.93 3.87
C CYS A 481 -21.02 -18.16 2.71
N ASP A 482 -22.34 -18.05 2.92
CA ASP A 482 -23.33 -18.55 1.95
C ASP A 482 -24.27 -17.53 1.29
N GLU A 483 -24.18 -16.22 1.55
CA GLU A 483 -25.13 -15.26 0.93
C GLU A 483 -24.65 -14.50 -0.31
N GLU A 484 -23.34 -14.39 -0.62
CA GLU A 484 -22.91 -13.52 -1.72
C GLU A 484 -22.84 -14.13 -3.12
N SER A 485 -23.19 -15.41 -3.31
CA SER A 485 -23.09 -16.06 -4.64
C SER A 485 -24.41 -16.53 -5.26
N ARG A 486 -25.56 -16.15 -4.69
CA ARG A 486 -26.89 -16.55 -5.17
C ARG A 486 -27.80 -15.39 -5.56
N THR A 487 -27.35 -14.52 -6.45
CA THR A 487 -28.26 -13.75 -7.31
C THR A 487 -27.68 -13.56 -8.71
N LYS A 488 -27.99 -14.50 -9.61
CA LYS A 488 -28.33 -14.26 -11.03
C LYS A 488 -28.47 -15.60 -11.76
N GLY A 489 -29.69 -15.94 -12.16
CA GLY A 489 -29.91 -17.00 -13.14
C GLY A 489 -31.18 -17.83 -12.95
N SER A 490 -32.37 -17.21 -12.90
CA SER A 490 -33.60 -17.92 -13.27
C SER A 490 -34.58 -16.98 -13.95
N GLY A 491 -34.71 -17.14 -15.26
CA GLY A 491 -35.75 -16.55 -16.08
C GLY A 491 -35.85 -17.35 -17.38
N ARG A 492 -36.78 -18.30 -17.42
CA ARG A 492 -37.12 -19.12 -18.58
C ARG A 492 -38.49 -18.66 -19.09
N GLU A 493 -38.67 -18.75 -20.41
CA GLU A 493 -39.87 -18.64 -21.29
C GLU A 493 -39.66 -17.56 -22.36
N GLY A 494 -39.77 -17.74 -23.67
CA GLY A 494 -40.20 -18.85 -24.52
C GLY A 494 -41.00 -18.30 -25.71
N ARG A 495 -40.55 -18.47 -26.97
CA ARG A 495 -41.37 -18.75 -28.18
C ARG A 495 -40.62 -18.59 -29.53
N VAL A 496 -40.63 -19.70 -30.29
CA VAL A 496 -40.99 -19.86 -31.73
C VAL A 496 -40.14 -19.18 -32.84
N GLY A 497 -39.25 -19.98 -33.43
CA GLY A 497 -39.35 -20.52 -34.80
C GLY A 497 -39.25 -19.61 -36.03
N ARG A 498 -38.20 -19.79 -36.85
CA ARG A 498 -38.29 -20.09 -38.30
C ARG A 498 -36.94 -20.52 -38.91
N ALA A 499 -37.05 -21.35 -39.94
CA ALA A 499 -36.01 -22.13 -40.59
C ALA A 499 -35.23 -21.37 -41.68
N GLY A 500 -34.08 -21.92 -42.09
CA GLY A 500 -33.47 -21.67 -43.41
C GLY A 500 -31.96 -21.96 -43.50
N GLN A 501 -31.62 -23.11 -44.11
CA GLN A 501 -30.50 -23.41 -45.06
C GLN A 501 -29.09 -22.85 -44.72
N GLY A 502 -27.99 -23.61 -44.65
CA GLY A 502 -27.54 -24.76 -45.46
C GLY A 502 -26.36 -24.31 -46.37
N VAL A 503 -25.31 -25.14 -46.47
CA VAL A 503 -24.07 -25.09 -47.33
C VAL A 503 -22.79 -24.75 -46.51
N ARG A 504 -21.94 -25.71 -46.10
CA ARG A 504 -20.90 -26.53 -46.81
C ARG A 504 -19.72 -25.74 -47.40
N GLY A 505 -18.51 -26.11 -47.01
CA GLY A 505 -17.25 -25.74 -47.65
C GLY A 505 -16.03 -26.04 -46.77
N GLU A 506 -15.52 -27.27 -46.85
CA GLU A 506 -14.18 -27.70 -46.43
C GLU A 506 -13.17 -27.45 -47.59
N GLU A 507 -11.90 -27.18 -47.26
CA GLU A 507 -10.62 -27.47 -47.99
C GLU A 507 -9.54 -26.53 -47.37
N GLU A 508 -8.49 -26.91 -46.65
CA GLU A 508 -7.37 -27.88 -46.78
C GLU A 508 -6.20 -27.45 -47.72
N MET A 509 -4.98 -27.63 -47.20
CA MET A 509 -3.61 -27.56 -47.78
C MET A 509 -3.02 -26.17 -48.11
N ARG A 510 -1.89 -25.72 -47.50
CA ARG A 510 -0.48 -26.18 -47.49
C ARG A 510 0.19 -26.24 -48.86
N GLU A 511 1.13 -25.32 -49.10
CA GLU A 511 2.43 -25.42 -49.81
C GLU A 511 3.08 -24.02 -49.66
N ASP A 512 4.19 -23.79 -48.96
CA ASP A 512 5.59 -24.23 -49.13
C ASP A 512 6.22 -23.72 -50.45
N GLU A 513 6.82 -22.51 -50.41
CA GLU A 513 7.89 -22.15 -51.35
C GLU A 513 9.08 -21.53 -50.61
N ARG A 514 10.25 -22.03 -51.02
CA ARG A 514 11.58 -21.83 -50.47
C ARG A 514 12.37 -20.91 -51.42
N ASN A 515 13.04 -19.94 -50.81
CA ASN A 515 14.48 -19.66 -50.96
C ASN A 515 15.02 -18.90 -52.20
N VAL A 516 16.18 -18.25 -51.94
CA VAL A 516 17.19 -17.65 -52.85
C VAL A 516 16.85 -16.22 -53.34
N GLY A 517 17.65 -15.17 -53.19
CA GLY A 517 19.01 -14.98 -52.69
C GLY A 517 19.69 -13.81 -53.43
N GLY A 518 20.33 -12.90 -52.69
CA GLY A 518 21.58 -12.21 -53.11
C GLY A 518 21.53 -10.88 -53.89
N LYS A 519 22.46 -9.99 -53.45
CA LYS A 519 23.19 -8.89 -54.14
C LYS A 519 22.47 -7.53 -54.26
N GLU A 520 22.96 -6.47 -53.59
CA GLU A 520 24.20 -5.66 -53.76
C GLU A 520 23.99 -4.47 -54.71
N GLU A 521 24.53 -3.31 -54.28
CA GLU A 521 24.68 -2.00 -54.97
C GLU A 521 23.35 -1.22 -55.14
N GLU A 522 23.18 0.03 -54.70
CA GLU A 522 24.07 1.21 -54.58
C GLU A 522 23.62 2.11 -53.42
#